data_AF-A0A317U4A9-F1
#
_entry.id   AF-A0A317U4A9-F1
#
_cell.length_a   1.000
_cell.length_b   1.000
_cell.length_c   1.000
_cell.angle_alpha   90.00
_cell.angle_beta   90.00
_cell.angle_gamma   90.00
#
_symmetry.space_group_name_H-M   'P 1'
#
loop_
_entity.id
_entity.type
_entity.pdbx_description
1 polymer ?
#
loop_
_entity_poly.entity_id
_entity_poly.type
_entity_poly.pdbx_seq_one_letter_code
_entity_poly.pdbx_strand_id
1 'polypeptide(L)'
;MIKNLPGFCFFLGLSCMSSVQAGQPLWTMTLEAGNNKQALPENVTATITYTVQNQSRKSKILALQPTPGLVQTNSCRLAPKGAKGDSCSATFKIIGRMLPIAGLHHGPVLCQANPDGGANPNQCYQPDKNNILSITKTKE
;
A
#
# COMPACT_ATOMS: atom_id res chain seq x y z
N MET A 1 28.74 -52.61 -34.85
CA MET A 1 27.54 -52.18 -35.60
C MET A 1 26.43 -51.95 -34.56
N ILE A 2 26.08 -50.68 -34.25
CA ILE A 2 24.84 -49.99 -34.70
C ILE A 2 23.60 -50.59 -33.99
N LYS A 3 22.74 -49.89 -33.23
CA LYS A 3 22.49 -48.46 -32.97
C LYS A 3 21.60 -48.32 -31.71
N ASN A 4 21.93 -47.32 -30.88
CA ASN A 4 21.06 -46.31 -30.23
C ASN A 4 19.60 -46.69 -29.90
N LEU A 5 19.28 -46.71 -28.60
CA LEU A 5 17.91 -46.58 -28.10
C LEU A 5 17.68 -45.12 -27.65
N PRO A 6 16.72 -44.37 -28.22
CA PRO A 6 16.50 -42.98 -27.90
C PRO A 6 15.38 -42.79 -26.85
N GLY A 7 15.42 -41.67 -26.14
CA GLY A 7 14.20 -41.05 -25.60
C GLY A 7 14.09 -41.03 -24.08
N PHE A 8 15.01 -40.36 -23.40
CA PHE A 8 14.72 -39.86 -22.05
C PHE A 8 13.85 -38.61 -22.19
N CYS A 9 12.54 -38.75 -21.98
CA CYS A 9 11.59 -37.64 -21.99
C CYS A 9 11.95 -36.62 -20.90
N PHE A 10 12.47 -35.49 -21.34
CA PHE A 10 12.68 -34.30 -20.53
C PHE A 10 11.31 -33.72 -20.13
N PHE A 11 10.87 -33.97 -18.89
CA PHE A 11 9.71 -33.28 -18.32
C PHE A 11 10.09 -31.82 -18.05
N LEU A 12 9.86 -30.97 -19.04
CA LEU A 12 9.91 -29.51 -18.91
C LEU A 12 8.76 -29.10 -17.98
N GLY A 13 9.08 -28.89 -16.70
CA GLY A 13 8.15 -28.40 -15.69
C GLY A 13 7.61 -27.03 -16.12
N LEU A 14 6.39 -27.03 -16.66
CA LEU A 14 5.65 -25.84 -17.03
C LEU A 14 5.23 -25.11 -15.74
N SER A 15 6.10 -24.25 -15.22
CA SER A 15 5.75 -23.33 -14.14
C SER A 15 4.76 -22.31 -14.70
N CYS A 16 3.46 -22.62 -14.60
CA CYS A 16 2.37 -21.67 -14.83
C CYS A 16 2.55 -20.49 -13.86
N MET A 17 3.19 -19.42 -14.33
CA MET A 17 3.14 -18.14 -13.67
C MET A 17 1.68 -17.67 -13.74
N SER A 18 0.95 -17.87 -12.66
CA SER A 18 -0.37 -17.28 -12.48
C SER A 18 -0.13 -15.78 -12.43
N SER A 19 -0.38 -15.09 -13.55
CA SER A 19 -0.57 -13.65 -13.52
C SER A 19 -1.79 -13.42 -12.64
N VAL A 20 -1.57 -13.06 -11.37
CA VAL A 20 -2.62 -12.52 -10.52
C VAL A 20 -3.03 -11.22 -11.19
N GLN A 21 -4.07 -11.28 -12.02
CA GLN A 21 -4.72 -10.11 -12.57
C GLN A 21 -5.44 -9.45 -11.42
N ALA A 22 -4.70 -8.66 -10.64
CA ALA A 22 -5.26 -7.83 -9.60
C ALA A 22 -6.27 -6.90 -10.26
N GLY A 23 -7.55 -7.04 -9.89
CA GLY A 23 -8.59 -6.13 -10.35
C GLY A 23 -8.22 -4.68 -10.04
N GLN A 24 -8.79 -3.74 -10.80
CA GLN A 24 -8.59 -2.31 -10.54
C GLN A 24 -8.80 -1.99 -9.05
N PRO A 25 -7.95 -1.16 -8.44
CA PRO A 25 -8.03 -0.89 -7.01
C PRO A 25 -9.38 -0.24 -6.68
N LEU A 26 -10.00 -0.65 -5.57
CA LEU A 26 -11.30 -0.12 -5.16
C LEU A 26 -11.23 1.32 -4.66
N TRP A 27 -10.03 1.82 -4.35
CA TRP A 27 -9.74 3.22 -4.12
C TRP A 27 -8.32 3.56 -4.57
N THR A 28 -8.09 4.82 -4.88
CA THR A 28 -6.77 5.36 -5.26
C THR A 28 -6.29 6.36 -4.23
N MET A 29 -4.98 6.55 -4.12
CA MET A 29 -4.35 7.47 -3.18
C MET A 29 -3.38 8.39 -3.93
N THR A 30 -3.59 9.69 -3.84
CA THR A 30 -2.73 10.71 -4.46
C THR A 30 -2.18 11.64 -3.40
N LEU A 31 -0.92 12.02 -3.51
CA LEU A 31 -0.30 12.95 -2.56
C LEU A 31 -1.04 14.28 -2.59
N GLU A 32 -1.47 14.74 -1.42
CA GLU A 32 -2.18 16.03 -1.25
C GLU A 32 -1.24 17.07 -0.64
N ALA A 33 -0.52 16.70 0.41
CA ALA A 33 0.42 17.59 1.11
C ALA A 33 1.55 16.82 1.80
N GLY A 34 2.69 17.49 1.98
CA GLY A 34 3.90 16.92 2.57
C GLY A 34 4.88 16.39 1.52
N ASN A 35 5.86 15.61 1.97
CA ASN A 35 6.87 15.03 1.08
C ASN A 35 6.87 13.50 1.21
N ASN A 36 6.53 12.80 0.13
CA ASN A 36 6.54 11.34 0.12
C ASN A 36 7.95 10.75 -0.08
N LYS A 37 8.97 11.56 -0.43
CA LYS A 37 10.34 11.12 -0.66
C LYS A 37 11.32 11.99 0.11
N GLN A 38 11.72 11.54 1.30
CA GLN A 38 12.59 12.32 2.19
C GLN A 38 13.46 11.46 3.09
N ALA A 39 14.57 12.06 3.56
CA ALA A 39 15.30 11.57 4.71
C ALA A 39 14.65 12.14 5.98
N LEU A 40 14.45 11.30 7.00
CA LEU A 40 13.85 11.70 8.28
C LEU A 40 14.75 11.30 9.46
N PRO A 41 15.27 12.27 10.24
CA PRO A 41 16.02 12.00 11.45
C PRO A 41 15.18 11.33 12.55
N GLU A 42 15.84 10.62 13.48
CA GLU A 42 15.14 9.87 14.54
C GLU A 42 14.32 10.76 15.49
N ASN A 43 14.80 11.96 15.84
CA ASN A 43 14.08 12.93 16.68
C ASN A 43 12.93 13.65 15.97
N VAL A 44 12.78 13.53 14.64
CA VAL A 44 11.79 14.30 13.88
C VAL A 44 10.49 13.50 13.71
N THR A 45 9.37 14.23 13.77
CA THR A 45 8.07 13.75 13.29
C THR A 45 7.64 14.59 12.10
N ALA A 46 7.32 13.93 10.98
CA ALA A 46 6.75 14.57 9.80
C ALA A 46 5.25 14.27 9.67
N THR A 47 4.55 15.05 8.86
CA THR A 47 3.15 14.82 8.50
C THR A 47 3.02 14.72 6.99
N ILE A 48 2.20 13.80 6.52
CA ILE A 48 1.86 13.64 5.11
C ILE A 48 0.37 13.39 4.95
N THR A 49 -0.23 13.96 3.91
CA THR A 49 -1.66 13.81 3.63
C THR A 49 -1.86 13.29 2.21
N TYR A 50 -2.74 12.31 2.06
CA TYR A 50 -3.16 11.77 0.78
C TYR A 50 -4.65 12.02 0.58
N THR A 51 -5.04 12.44 -0.62
CA THR A 51 -6.43 12.34 -1.05
C THR A 51 -6.70 10.89 -1.45
N VAL A 52 -7.73 10.30 -0.83
CA VAL A 52 -8.18 8.95 -1.13
C VAL A 52 -9.52 9.02 -1.86
N GLN A 53 -9.61 8.42 -3.03
CA GLN A 53 -10.79 8.45 -3.88
C GLN A 53 -11.38 7.05 -4.04
N ASN A 54 -12.68 6.89 -3.78
CA ASN A 54 -13.37 5.63 -4.03
C ASN A 54 -13.56 5.39 -5.52
N GLN A 55 -13.17 4.21 -5.98
CA GLN A 55 -13.38 3.75 -7.34
C GLN A 55 -14.55 2.74 -7.45
N SER A 56 -15.13 2.36 -6.32
CA SER A 56 -16.20 1.36 -6.22
C SER A 56 -17.59 2.00 -6.02
N ARG A 57 -18.63 1.24 -6.37
CA ARG A 57 -20.04 1.63 -6.12
C ARG A 57 -20.51 1.41 -4.68
N LYS A 58 -19.61 1.01 -3.78
CA LYS A 58 -19.92 0.74 -2.36
C LYS A 58 -19.14 1.70 -1.47
N SER A 59 -19.76 2.14 -0.39
CA SER A 59 -19.05 2.92 0.63
C SER A 59 -17.90 2.13 1.24
N LYS A 60 -16.87 2.85 1.69
CA LYS A 60 -15.66 2.28 2.29
C LYS A 60 -15.36 2.97 3.61
N ILE A 61 -14.83 2.20 4.55
CA ILE A 61 -14.20 2.73 5.76
C ILE A 61 -12.80 2.15 5.72
N LEU A 62 -11.80 3.02 5.78
CA LEU A 62 -10.42 2.62 5.58
C LEU A 62 -9.65 2.71 6.89
N ALA A 63 -8.86 1.67 7.15
CA ALA A 63 -7.94 1.56 8.26
C ALA A 63 -6.51 1.38 7.74
N LEU A 64 -5.56 2.05 8.37
CA LEU A 64 -4.13 1.87 8.11
C LEU A 64 -3.72 0.43 8.46
N GLN A 65 -3.07 -0.25 7.51
CA GLN A 65 -2.34 -1.48 7.83
C GLN A 65 -1.21 -1.13 8.81
N PRO A 66 -1.09 -1.85 9.95
CA PRO A 66 -0.04 -1.60 10.92
C PRO A 66 1.34 -1.49 10.27
N THR A 67 1.93 -0.30 10.35
CA THR A 67 3.22 0.05 9.74
C THR A 67 4.05 0.78 10.78
N PRO A 68 5.22 0.23 11.18
CA PRO A 68 6.08 0.88 12.16
C PRO A 68 6.44 2.32 11.77
N GLY A 69 6.27 3.24 12.72
CA GLY A 69 6.55 4.66 12.52
C GLY A 69 5.47 5.44 11.78
N LEU A 70 4.37 4.80 11.37
CA LEU A 70 3.26 5.49 10.71
C LEU A 70 1.98 5.42 11.54
N VAL A 71 1.34 6.56 11.76
CA VAL A 71 0.07 6.67 12.51
C VAL A 71 -0.93 7.47 11.70
N GLN A 72 -2.09 6.90 11.42
CA GLN A 72 -3.21 7.62 10.81
C GLN A 72 -3.89 8.51 11.86
N THR A 73 -4.03 9.81 11.58
CA THR A 73 -4.55 10.78 12.56
C THR A 73 -6.03 11.05 12.44
N ASN A 74 -6.68 10.60 11.37
CA ASN A 74 -8.09 10.82 11.12
C ASN A 74 -8.72 9.62 10.39
N SER A 75 -10.00 9.37 10.64
CA SER A 75 -10.74 8.32 9.92
C SER A 75 -10.97 8.72 8.47
N CYS A 76 -10.82 7.78 7.53
CA CYS A 76 -11.22 7.97 6.15
C CYS A 76 -12.47 7.13 5.84
N ARG A 77 -13.58 7.80 5.56
CA ARG A 77 -14.84 7.19 5.13
C ARG A 77 -15.17 7.73 3.74
N LEU A 78 -15.47 6.83 2.82
CA LEU A 78 -15.76 7.16 1.44
C LEU A 78 -17.19 6.75 1.10
N ALA A 79 -17.97 7.67 0.57
CA ALA A 79 -19.23 7.38 -0.09
C ALA A 79 -19.00 6.60 -1.40
N PRO A 80 -20.03 6.01 -2.03
CA PRO A 80 -19.91 5.39 -3.34
C PRO A 80 -19.36 6.36 -4.38
N LYS A 81 -18.58 5.86 -5.35
CA LYS A 81 -18.04 6.67 -6.45
C LYS A 81 -19.12 7.54 -7.12
N GLY A 82 -18.83 8.82 -7.28
CA GLY A 82 -19.71 9.82 -7.87
C GLY A 82 -20.70 10.47 -6.89
N ALA A 83 -20.77 10.00 -5.65
CA ALA A 83 -21.57 10.64 -4.60
C ALA A 83 -20.76 11.74 -3.89
N LYS A 84 -21.47 12.67 -3.24
CA LYS A 84 -20.82 13.63 -2.34
C LYS A 84 -20.09 12.90 -1.21
N GLY A 85 -18.80 13.18 -1.06
CA GLY A 85 -17.95 12.51 -0.07
C GLY A 85 -17.37 11.17 -0.55
N ASP A 86 -17.30 10.94 -1.86
CA ASP A 86 -16.60 9.78 -2.44
C ASP A 86 -15.06 9.88 -2.34
N SER A 87 -14.57 10.98 -1.77
CA SER A 87 -13.18 11.21 -1.40
C SER A 87 -13.02 11.60 0.07
N CYS A 88 -11.81 11.41 0.60
CA CYS A 88 -11.40 11.87 1.92
C CYS A 88 -9.93 12.35 1.84
N SER A 89 -9.49 13.17 2.80
CA SER A 89 -8.07 13.38 3.07
C SER A 89 -7.63 12.44 4.20
N ALA A 90 -6.65 11.58 3.96
CA ALA A 90 -6.05 10.70 4.95
C ALA A 90 -4.68 11.25 5.37
N THR A 91 -4.57 11.68 6.62
CA THR A 91 -3.36 12.27 7.19
C THR A 91 -2.63 11.26 8.06
N PHE A 92 -1.31 11.20 7.90
CA PHE A 92 -0.42 10.33 8.63
C PHE A 92 0.70 11.11 9.29
N LYS A 93 1.01 10.75 10.54
CA LYS A 93 2.25 11.13 11.21
C LYS A 93 3.31 10.07 10.93
N ILE A 94 4.49 10.53 10.54
CA ILE A 94 5.69 9.71 10.33
C ILE A 94 6.64 10.02 11.48
N ILE A 95 6.89 9.04 12.34
CA ILE A 95 7.63 9.22 13.59
C ILE A 95 9.01 8.59 13.44
N GLY A 96 10.04 9.42 13.27
CA GLY A 96 11.41 9.03 12.90
C GLY A 96 11.96 7.88 13.74
N ARG A 97 11.96 8.03 15.07
CA ARG A 97 12.47 7.00 15.99
C ARG A 97 11.82 5.62 15.86
N MET A 98 10.57 5.56 15.41
CA MET A 98 9.82 4.31 15.25
C MET A 98 9.93 3.72 13.83
N LEU A 99 10.60 4.41 12.91
CA LEU A 99 10.85 3.87 11.58
C LEU A 99 11.80 2.66 11.63
N PRO A 100 11.62 1.66 10.75
CA PRO A 100 12.61 0.62 10.53
C PRO A 100 13.97 1.22 10.15
N ILE A 101 15.06 0.52 10.45
CA ILE A 101 16.43 0.97 10.13
C ILE A 101 16.58 1.24 8.62
N ALA A 102 15.99 0.38 7.78
CA ALA A 102 16.01 0.55 6.33
C ALA A 102 15.09 1.67 5.82
N GLY A 103 14.29 2.31 6.70
CA GLY A 103 13.25 3.25 6.29
C GLY A 103 11.96 2.56 5.83
N LEU A 104 11.09 3.34 5.18
CA LEU A 104 9.86 2.88 4.53
C LEU A 104 9.97 3.17 3.04
N HIS A 105 9.71 2.19 2.19
CA HIS A 105 9.77 2.36 0.72
C HIS A 105 8.52 1.82 0.02
N HIS A 106 7.41 1.82 0.75
CA HIS A 106 6.10 1.33 0.33
C HIS A 106 5.01 2.09 1.10
N GLY A 107 3.74 1.89 0.71
CA GLY A 107 2.60 2.46 1.42
C GLY A 107 2.49 4.00 1.29
N PRO A 108 1.74 4.67 2.19
CA PRO A 108 0.85 4.09 3.21
C PRO A 108 -0.11 3.05 2.65
N VAL A 109 -0.28 1.92 3.34
CA VAL A 109 -1.23 0.88 2.92
C VAL A 109 -2.54 1.07 3.68
N LEU A 110 -3.60 1.44 2.97
CA LEU A 110 -4.95 1.48 3.54
C LEU A 110 -5.70 0.20 3.16
N CYS A 111 -6.44 -0.34 4.12
CA CYS A 111 -7.26 -1.53 3.96
C CYS A 111 -8.71 -1.21 4.28
N GLN A 112 -9.62 -2.01 3.76
CA GLN A 112 -11.01 -1.99 4.23
C GLN A 112 -11.02 -2.34 5.73
N ALA A 113 -11.70 -1.52 6.52
CA ALA A 113 -11.88 -1.79 7.93
C ALA A 113 -12.83 -2.98 8.13
N ASN A 114 -12.43 -3.89 9.02
CA ASN A 114 -13.27 -4.93 9.61
C ASN A 114 -14.28 -4.30 10.59
N PRO A 115 -15.30 -5.06 11.05
CA PRO A 115 -16.27 -4.57 12.03
C PRO A 115 -15.66 -4.08 13.35
N ASP A 116 -14.50 -4.61 13.74
CA ASP A 116 -13.72 -4.21 14.92
C ASP A 116 -12.86 -2.95 14.68
N GLY A 117 -12.87 -2.41 13.46
CA GLY A 117 -12.04 -1.28 13.03
C GLY A 117 -10.63 -1.65 12.55
N GLY A 118 -10.25 -2.94 12.64
CA GLY A 118 -8.95 -3.42 12.18
C GLY A 118 -8.83 -3.44 10.65
N ALA A 119 -7.59 -3.44 10.15
CA ALA A 119 -7.33 -3.55 8.72
C ALA A 119 -7.58 -4.97 8.19
N ASN A 120 -8.44 -5.12 7.18
CA ASN A 120 -8.64 -6.40 6.48
C ASN A 120 -7.50 -6.65 5.47
N PRO A 121 -6.59 -7.62 5.71
CA PRO A 121 -5.43 -7.86 4.84
C PRO A 121 -5.79 -8.31 3.43
N ASN A 122 -7.01 -8.80 3.21
CA ASN A 122 -7.46 -9.28 1.90
C ASN A 122 -7.96 -8.16 0.97
N GLN A 123 -8.06 -6.92 1.47
CA GLN A 123 -8.55 -5.79 0.69
C GLN A 123 -7.78 -4.52 1.07
N CYS A 124 -6.52 -4.48 0.64
CA CYS A 124 -5.58 -3.39 0.90
C CYS A 124 -5.04 -2.83 -0.41
N TYR A 125 -4.83 -1.51 -0.44
CA TYR A 125 -4.20 -0.81 -1.54
C TYR A 125 -3.23 0.25 -1.02
N GLN A 126 -2.23 0.54 -1.83
CA GLN A 126 -1.24 1.59 -1.59
C GLN A 126 -1.24 2.58 -2.76
N PRO A 127 -0.62 3.76 -2.61
CA PRO A 127 -0.44 4.69 -3.71
C PRO A 127 0.34 4.06 -4.87
N ASP A 128 0.20 4.64 -6.05
CA ASP A 128 1.03 4.29 -7.21
C ASP A 128 2.52 4.66 -6.98
N LYS A 129 3.38 4.29 -7.95
CA LYS A 129 4.84 4.51 -7.86
C LYS A 129 5.24 5.99 -7.70
N ASN A 130 4.44 6.94 -8.18
CA ASN A 130 4.75 8.36 -8.07
C ASN A 130 4.39 8.89 -6.67
N ASN A 131 3.34 8.32 -6.08
CA ASN A 131 2.79 8.73 -4.79
C ASN A 131 3.25 7.87 -3.61
N ILE A 132 4.00 6.78 -3.86
CA ILE A 132 4.47 5.87 -2.82
C ILE A 132 5.33 6.59 -1.77
N LEU A 133 5.22 6.17 -0.52
CA LEU A 133 6.00 6.68 0.60
C LEU A 133 7.40 6.03 0.60
N SER A 134 8.42 6.87 0.46
CA SER A 134 9.83 6.53 0.48
C SER A 134 10.59 7.41 1.48
N ILE A 135 10.63 6.97 2.72
CA ILE A 135 11.32 7.63 3.83
C ILE A 135 12.59 6.87 4.17
N THR A 136 13.74 7.52 4.05
CA THR A 136 15.00 6.99 4.56
C THR A 136 15.19 7.47 5.99
N LYS A 137 15.42 6.55 6.93
CA LYS A 137 15.73 6.91 8.31
C LYS A 137 17.18 7.42 8.38
N THR A 138 17.41 8.56 9.04
CA THR A 138 18.75 9.05 9.32
C THR A 138 18.98 9.16 10.81
N LYS A 139 20.25 9.12 11.21
CA LYS A 139 20.64 9.54 12.55
C LYS A 139 20.42 11.04 12.71
N GLU A 140 20.32 11.46 13.97
CA GLU A 140 20.38 12.87 14.36
C GLU A 140 21.76 13.47 14.07
#